data_AF-A0A959NEV5-F1
#
_entry.id   AF-A0A959NEV5-F1
#
_cell.length_a   1.000
_cell.length_b   1.000
_cell.length_c   1.000
_cell.angle_alpha   90.00
_cell.angle_beta   90.00
_cell.angle_gamma   90.00
#
_symmetry.space_group_name_H-M   'P 1'
#
loop_
_entity.id
_entity.type
_entity.pdbx_description
1 polymer ?
#
loop_
_entity_poly.entity_id
_entity_poly.type
_entity_poly.pdbx_seq_one_letter_code
_entity_poly.pdbx_strand_id
1 'polypeptide(L)'
;VPEIAERAIAATSALFDNNKLKLEKNINTDIPAILGDRDKLIQVMVNLISNAVKFTPEGKVSLSVYEQDQEIHVSVADTGIGIAEADHAAVFEQFKQVGDTLTDKPKGTGLGLPICKEIIEHHGGRIWMESELGKGSIFYFALPITKTISTSSKPIHLEDLVKQLKEQVAHSQLKAQKENARILIVDDDDSIRSLLNQELSEGGYLIEEASNGKEALKRVRDNKPDLIILDIMMPEMNGFDVAAVLKNDPLTMDIPIIVLSIVQDKTRGFRIGVDRYLTKPIDTGLLFNEIGNLLEQGKSKRKVMIVDEDTGTVNTLTEVLKTKGYTVFESDGKELIEKAKTNQPDIIIINSVLSGNQDIVKTLRFEKGLENVLFFVYQ
;
A
#
# COMPACT_ATOMS: atom_id res chain seq x y z
N VAL A 1 7.96 27.20 -4.77
CA VAL A 1 6.50 27.47 -4.72
C VAL A 1 5.99 28.32 -5.89
N PRO A 2 6.65 29.42 -6.33
CA PRO A 2 6.17 30.22 -7.47
C PRO A 2 6.03 29.42 -8.77
N GLU A 3 7.01 28.59 -9.09
CA GLU A 3 6.98 27.69 -10.26
C GLU A 3 5.84 26.67 -10.19
N ILE A 4 5.52 26.19 -8.98
CA ILE A 4 4.41 25.25 -8.73
C ILE A 4 3.07 25.96 -8.99
N ALA A 5 2.94 27.20 -8.51
CA ALA A 5 1.76 28.03 -8.75
C ALA A 5 1.52 28.28 -10.25
N GLU A 6 2.55 28.63 -11.01
CA GLU A 6 2.41 28.82 -12.46
C GLU A 6 2.04 27.52 -13.18
N ARG A 7 2.59 26.37 -12.77
CA ARG A 7 2.21 25.07 -13.33
C ARG A 7 0.75 24.72 -13.04
N ALA A 8 0.29 24.94 -11.82
CA ALA A 8 -1.09 24.70 -11.43
C ALA A 8 -2.07 25.61 -12.18
N ILE A 9 -1.70 26.88 -12.39
CA ILE A 9 -2.46 27.80 -13.22
C ILE A 9 -2.52 27.30 -14.68
N ALA A 10 -1.39 26.90 -15.26
CA ALA A 10 -1.37 26.38 -16.62
C ALA A 10 -2.29 25.16 -16.78
N ALA A 11 -2.26 24.23 -15.82
CA ALA A 11 -3.09 23.03 -15.80
C ALA A 11 -4.59 23.34 -15.65
N THR A 12 -4.95 24.48 -15.06
CA THR A 12 -6.36 24.87 -14.81
C THR A 12 -6.87 25.94 -15.78
N SER A 13 -6.03 26.46 -16.68
CA SER A 13 -6.35 27.55 -17.62
C SER A 13 -7.65 27.32 -18.41
N ALA A 14 -7.84 26.12 -18.97
CA ALA A 14 -9.03 25.77 -19.75
C ALA A 14 -10.35 25.81 -18.94
N LEU A 15 -10.28 25.73 -17.61
CA LEU A 15 -11.45 25.86 -16.74
C LEU A 15 -11.93 27.31 -16.63
N PHE A 16 -11.05 28.28 -16.87
CA PHE A 16 -11.39 29.70 -16.87
C PHE A 16 -11.96 30.16 -18.22
N ASP A 17 -11.52 29.57 -19.33
CA ASP A 17 -11.99 29.94 -20.68
C ASP A 17 -13.49 29.69 -20.90
N ASN A 18 -14.06 28.70 -20.20
CA ASN A 18 -15.47 28.34 -20.29
C ASN A 18 -16.38 29.12 -19.32
N ASN A 19 -15.82 29.93 -18.42
CA ASN A 19 -16.56 30.63 -17.36
C ASN A 19 -16.35 32.15 -17.44
N LYS A 20 -17.29 32.96 -16.95
CA LYS A 20 -17.13 34.44 -16.87
C LYS A 20 -16.23 34.87 -15.71
N LEU A 21 -15.12 34.14 -15.50
CA LEU A 21 -14.25 34.28 -14.35
C LEU A 21 -12.94 34.94 -14.74
N LYS A 22 -12.47 35.86 -13.89
CA LYS A 22 -11.12 36.43 -13.99
C LYS A 22 -10.19 35.76 -13.00
N LEU A 23 -9.01 35.34 -13.46
CA LEU A 23 -7.93 34.88 -12.61
C LEU A 23 -6.99 36.04 -12.27
N GLU A 24 -6.88 36.38 -10.98
CA GLU A 24 -5.89 37.34 -10.46
C GLU A 24 -4.70 36.56 -9.87
N LYS A 25 -3.47 36.98 -10.19
CA LYS A 25 -2.24 36.35 -9.70
C LYS A 25 -1.43 37.36 -8.90
N ASN A 26 -1.18 37.06 -7.63
CA ASN A 26 -0.30 37.82 -6.75
C ASN A 26 0.80 36.90 -6.22
N ILE A 27 1.73 36.51 -7.09
CA ILE A 27 2.79 35.55 -6.76
C ILE A 27 4.07 36.34 -6.47
N ASN A 28 4.47 36.40 -5.20
CA ASN A 28 5.82 36.87 -4.87
C ASN A 28 6.85 35.85 -5.35
N THR A 29 7.76 36.27 -6.21
CA THR A 29 8.83 35.43 -6.75
C THR A 29 10.08 35.40 -5.88
N ASP A 30 10.24 36.39 -4.99
CA ASP A 30 11.37 36.49 -4.05
C ASP A 30 10.99 35.80 -2.74
N ILE A 31 10.81 34.48 -2.82
CA ILE A 31 10.53 33.63 -1.66
C ILE A 31 11.51 32.44 -1.62
N PRO A 32 11.94 32.02 -0.42
CA PRO A 32 12.96 31.00 -0.27
C PRO A 32 12.50 29.63 -0.79
N ALA A 33 13.47 28.81 -1.18
CA ALA A 33 13.21 27.43 -1.57
C ALA A 33 12.78 26.61 -0.34
N ILE A 34 11.82 25.71 -0.54
CA ILE A 34 11.38 24.74 0.46
C ILE A 34 11.67 23.33 -0.03
N LEU A 35 11.87 22.42 0.91
CA LEU A 35 11.97 20.99 0.63
C LEU A 35 10.55 20.39 0.59
N GLY A 36 10.20 19.70 -0.49
CA GLY A 36 8.89 19.10 -0.64
C GLY A 36 8.71 18.35 -1.95
N ASP A 37 7.70 17.50 -2.01
CA ASP A 37 7.25 16.82 -3.22
C ASP A 37 6.54 17.83 -4.13
N ARG A 38 7.18 18.10 -5.27
CA ARG A 38 6.70 19.06 -6.25
C ARG A 38 5.32 18.69 -6.80
N ASP A 39 5.10 17.42 -7.13
CA ASP A 39 3.90 16.99 -7.86
C ASP A 39 2.69 16.93 -6.93
N LYS A 40 2.89 16.52 -5.67
CA LYS A 40 1.85 16.58 -4.64
C LYS A 40 1.45 18.02 -4.32
N LEU A 41 2.39 18.96 -4.26
CA LEU A 41 2.07 20.38 -4.05
C LEU A 41 1.36 21.01 -5.27
N ILE A 42 1.69 20.59 -6.49
CA ILE A 42 0.91 20.95 -7.69
C ILE A 42 -0.52 20.45 -7.55
N GLN A 43 -0.72 19.18 -7.14
CA GLN A 43 -2.04 18.59 -6.94
C GLN A 43 -2.89 19.38 -5.95
N VAL A 44 -2.31 19.84 -4.82
CA VAL A 44 -3.02 20.70 -3.86
C VAL A 44 -3.50 21.98 -4.53
N MET A 45 -2.60 22.71 -5.20
CA MET A 45 -2.96 23.98 -5.85
C MET A 45 -4.01 23.79 -6.95
N VAL A 46 -3.89 22.75 -7.78
CA VAL A 46 -4.88 22.43 -8.82
C VAL A 46 -6.25 22.13 -8.20
N ASN A 47 -6.29 21.38 -7.09
CA ASN A 47 -7.55 21.07 -6.42
C ASN A 47 -8.21 22.31 -5.81
N LEU A 48 -7.43 23.20 -5.18
CA LEU A 48 -7.98 24.45 -4.63
C LEU A 48 -8.48 25.39 -5.75
N ILE A 49 -7.73 25.55 -6.83
CA ILE A 49 -8.11 26.40 -7.97
C ILE A 49 -9.36 25.82 -8.69
N SER A 50 -9.40 24.51 -8.93
CA SER A 50 -10.55 23.89 -9.60
C SER A 50 -11.82 23.95 -8.75
N ASN A 51 -11.72 23.83 -7.41
CA ASN A 51 -12.84 24.05 -6.52
C ASN A 51 -13.34 25.50 -6.58
N ALA A 52 -12.43 26.48 -6.51
CA ALA A 52 -12.78 27.90 -6.64
C ALA A 52 -13.54 28.19 -7.94
N VAL A 53 -13.06 27.66 -9.08
CA VAL A 53 -13.73 27.80 -10.38
C VAL A 53 -15.10 27.11 -10.40
N LYS A 54 -15.18 25.89 -9.86
CA LYS A 54 -16.40 25.09 -9.86
C LYS A 54 -17.53 25.72 -9.05
N PHE A 55 -17.21 26.41 -7.96
CA PHE A 55 -18.18 27.01 -7.04
C PHE A 55 -18.37 28.52 -7.23
N THR A 56 -17.73 29.10 -8.25
CA THR A 56 -17.90 30.51 -8.63
C THR A 56 -18.43 30.59 -10.06
N PRO A 57 -19.74 30.79 -10.27
CA PRO A 57 -20.30 30.89 -11.62
C PRO A 57 -19.81 32.13 -12.41
N GLU A 58 -19.67 33.26 -11.72
CA GLU A 58 -19.17 34.52 -12.26
C GLU A 58 -18.41 35.31 -11.18
N GLY A 59 -17.48 36.17 -11.58
CA GLY A 59 -16.66 36.96 -10.65
C GLY A 59 -15.17 36.69 -10.82
N LYS A 60 -14.46 36.45 -9.72
CA LYS A 60 -13.01 36.29 -9.74
C LYS A 60 -12.50 35.20 -8.82
N VAL A 61 -11.37 34.62 -9.23
CA VAL A 61 -10.54 33.74 -8.41
C VAL A 61 -9.16 34.37 -8.32
N SER A 62 -8.59 34.47 -7.11
CA SER A 62 -7.29 35.09 -6.88
C SER A 62 -6.35 34.07 -6.23
N LEU A 63 -5.19 33.83 -6.87
CA LEU A 63 -4.10 33.04 -6.29
C LEU A 63 -3.02 33.98 -5.77
N SER A 64 -2.71 33.88 -4.48
CA SER A 64 -1.62 34.66 -3.87
C SER A 64 -0.59 33.74 -3.24
N VAL A 65 0.69 34.08 -3.40
CA VAL A 65 1.83 33.39 -2.78
C VAL A 65 2.71 34.44 -2.14
N TYR A 66 2.92 34.35 -0.84
CA TYR A 66 3.72 35.32 -0.07
C TYR A 66 4.42 34.64 1.10
N GLU A 67 5.50 35.25 1.58
CA GLU A 67 6.17 34.85 2.82
C GLU A 67 5.58 35.66 3.98
N GLN A 68 5.24 34.96 5.07
CA GLN A 68 4.83 35.58 6.32
C GLN A 68 5.30 34.71 7.49
N ASP A 69 5.85 35.31 8.55
CA ASP A 69 6.19 34.61 9.80
C ASP A 69 7.10 33.36 9.62
N GLN A 70 8.02 33.39 8.65
CA GLN A 70 8.89 32.25 8.25
C GLN A 70 8.12 31.04 7.68
N GLU A 71 6.91 31.26 7.19
CA GLU A 71 6.12 30.31 6.40
C GLU A 71 5.88 30.88 5.00
N ILE A 72 5.81 30.01 4.00
CA ILE A 72 5.28 30.37 2.69
C ILE A 72 3.78 30.13 2.73
N HIS A 73 3.03 31.21 2.64
CA HIS A 73 1.59 31.21 2.55
C HIS A 73 1.14 31.17 1.10
N VAL A 74 0.16 30.33 0.83
CA VAL A 74 -0.55 30.26 -0.44
C VAL A 74 -2.03 30.36 -0.15
N SER A 75 -2.71 31.26 -0.86
CA SER A 75 -4.16 31.44 -0.71
C SER A 75 -4.85 31.41 -2.07
N VAL A 76 -5.95 30.67 -2.15
CA VAL A 76 -6.89 30.67 -3.28
C VAL A 76 -8.20 31.28 -2.79
N ALA A 77 -8.49 32.49 -3.24
CA ALA A 77 -9.73 33.21 -2.92
C ALA A 77 -10.71 33.13 -4.09
N ASP A 78 -11.98 32.96 -3.80
CA ASP A 78 -13.07 32.95 -4.76
C ASP A 78 -14.20 33.88 -4.31
N THR A 79 -14.97 34.41 -5.27
CA THR A 79 -16.16 35.23 -5.00
C THR A 79 -17.46 34.44 -5.21
N GLY A 80 -17.42 33.14 -4.96
CA GLY A 80 -18.51 32.20 -5.24
C GLY A 80 -19.57 32.18 -4.15
N ILE A 81 -20.26 31.04 -4.07
CA ILE A 81 -21.40 30.85 -3.16
C ILE A 81 -21.02 30.90 -1.67
N GLY A 82 -19.75 30.73 -1.32
CA GLY A 82 -19.29 30.63 0.06
C GLY A 82 -19.79 29.38 0.79
N ILE A 83 -19.36 29.22 2.05
CA ILE A 83 -19.59 28.04 2.89
C ILE A 83 -20.17 28.51 4.22
N ALA A 84 -21.27 27.88 4.64
CA ALA A 84 -21.90 28.18 5.93
C ALA A 84 -21.00 27.80 7.11
N GLU A 85 -21.02 28.59 8.18
CA GLU A 85 -20.17 28.42 9.36
C GLU A 85 -20.29 27.02 10.00
N ALA A 86 -21.51 26.46 10.02
CA ALA A 86 -21.78 25.12 10.53
C ALA A 86 -21.01 24.01 9.79
N ASP A 87 -20.59 24.28 8.55
CA ASP A 87 -19.94 23.32 7.67
C ASP A 87 -18.42 23.52 7.57
N HIS A 88 -17.85 24.55 8.22
CA HIS A 88 -16.41 24.85 8.15
C HIS A 88 -15.51 23.72 8.68
N ALA A 89 -15.96 22.99 9.70
CA ALA A 89 -15.22 21.82 10.20
C ALA A 89 -15.36 20.60 9.26
N ALA A 90 -16.48 20.52 8.54
CA ALA A 90 -16.88 19.38 7.73
C ALA A 90 -16.17 19.31 6.38
N VAL A 91 -15.73 20.43 5.81
CA VAL A 91 -15.14 20.48 4.45
C VAL A 91 -13.84 19.69 4.31
N PHE A 92 -13.11 19.46 5.41
CA PHE A 92 -11.88 18.65 5.43
C PHE A 92 -12.12 17.19 5.85
N GLU A 93 -13.37 16.78 6.12
CA GLU A 93 -13.71 15.39 6.43
C GLU A 93 -13.92 14.59 5.13
N GLN A 94 -13.48 13.33 5.15
CA GLN A 94 -13.63 12.44 4.00
C GLN A 94 -15.11 12.16 3.70
N PHE A 95 -15.47 12.18 2.42
CA PHE A 95 -16.81 11.88 1.90
C PHE A 95 -17.91 12.86 2.31
N LYS A 96 -17.57 13.98 2.94
CA LYS A 96 -18.53 15.01 3.34
C LYS A 96 -18.62 16.09 2.27
N GLN A 97 -19.84 16.36 1.81
CA GLN A 97 -20.13 17.43 0.85
C GLN A 97 -21.03 18.45 1.55
N VAL A 98 -20.71 19.72 1.40
CA VAL A 98 -21.43 20.82 2.04
C VAL A 98 -22.52 21.33 1.09
N GLY A 99 -23.76 21.39 1.58
CA GLY A 99 -24.93 21.90 0.86
C GLY A 99 -26.18 21.02 0.99
N ASP A 100 -27.35 21.64 0.83
CA ASP A 100 -28.65 20.97 0.89
C ASP A 100 -28.75 19.87 -0.17
N THR A 101 -29.11 18.67 0.26
CA THR A 101 -29.25 17.44 -0.57
C THR A 101 -30.47 17.48 -1.52
N LEU A 102 -31.05 18.66 -1.76
CA LEU A 102 -32.36 18.84 -2.40
C LEU A 102 -32.32 19.48 -3.81
N THR A 103 -31.16 19.80 -4.37
CA THR A 103 -31.06 20.20 -5.79
C THR A 103 -29.91 19.52 -6.53
N ASP A 104 -30.31 18.65 -7.47
CA ASP A 104 -29.61 18.10 -8.64
C ASP A 104 -28.09 17.86 -8.62
N LYS A 105 -27.76 16.57 -8.50
CA LYS A 105 -26.52 15.84 -8.82
C LYS A 105 -25.25 16.20 -8.01
N PRO A 106 -24.61 15.21 -7.36
CA PRO A 106 -23.33 15.42 -6.67
C PRO A 106 -22.25 15.77 -7.70
N LYS A 107 -21.67 16.98 -7.60
CA LYS A 107 -20.63 17.46 -8.53
C LYS A 107 -19.20 17.05 -8.13
N GLY A 108 -19.00 16.10 -7.21
CA GLY A 108 -17.64 15.68 -6.79
C GLY A 108 -17.63 14.47 -5.85
N THR A 109 -16.43 14.02 -5.45
CA THR A 109 -16.21 12.82 -4.62
C THR A 109 -16.09 13.10 -3.11
N GLY A 110 -15.93 14.37 -2.72
CA GLY A 110 -15.67 14.74 -1.31
C GLY A 110 -14.28 14.34 -0.79
N LEU A 111 -13.36 13.96 -1.67
CA LEU A 111 -12.00 13.51 -1.30
C LEU A 111 -10.91 14.57 -1.51
N GLY A 112 -11.17 15.60 -2.31
CA GLY A 112 -10.13 16.57 -2.72
C GLY A 112 -9.49 17.32 -1.54
N LEU A 113 -10.31 17.94 -0.67
CA LEU A 113 -9.80 18.72 0.47
C LEU A 113 -9.14 17.87 1.57
N PRO A 114 -9.65 16.67 1.93
CA PRO A 114 -8.94 15.74 2.80
C PRO A 114 -7.55 15.35 2.28
N ILE A 115 -7.42 15.05 0.98
CA ILE A 115 -6.12 14.75 0.35
C ILE A 115 -5.20 15.97 0.40
N CYS A 116 -5.74 17.17 0.17
CA CYS A 116 -4.94 18.40 0.31
C CYS A 116 -4.40 18.58 1.73
N LYS A 117 -5.22 18.29 2.74
CA LYS A 117 -4.82 18.37 4.14
C LYS A 117 -3.68 17.40 4.45
N GLU A 118 -3.81 16.13 4.06
CA GLU A 118 -2.78 15.12 4.26
C GLU A 118 -1.46 15.50 3.58
N ILE A 119 -1.50 15.97 2.33
CA ILE A 119 -0.31 16.42 1.61
C ILE A 119 0.36 17.58 2.36
N ILE A 120 -0.40 18.61 2.75
CA ILE A 120 0.18 19.79 3.39
C ILE A 120 0.73 19.46 4.78
N GLU A 121 0.04 18.65 5.58
CA GLU A 121 0.50 18.21 6.90
C GLU A 121 1.76 17.33 6.79
N HIS A 122 1.85 16.47 5.77
CA HIS A 122 3.07 15.69 5.48
C HIS A 122 4.27 16.58 5.14
N HIS A 123 4.03 17.78 4.61
CA HIS A 123 5.08 18.78 4.37
C HIS A 123 5.38 19.65 5.61
N GLY A 124 4.86 19.28 6.79
CA GLY A 124 5.01 20.03 8.04
C GLY A 124 4.24 21.35 8.04
N GLY A 125 3.30 21.52 7.10
CA GLY A 125 2.48 22.70 6.95
C GLY A 125 1.11 22.56 7.58
N ARG A 126 0.26 23.55 7.31
CA ARG A 126 -1.15 23.57 7.74
C ARG A 126 -2.03 24.12 6.63
N ILE A 127 -3.26 23.62 6.53
CA ILE A 127 -4.30 24.10 5.61
C ILE A 127 -5.51 24.55 6.42
N TRP A 128 -6.15 25.64 6.02
CA TRP A 128 -7.36 26.16 6.65
C TRP A 128 -8.20 26.94 5.64
N MET A 129 -9.36 27.42 6.06
CA MET A 129 -10.24 28.23 5.22
C MET A 129 -10.95 29.32 6.00
N GLU A 130 -11.31 30.38 5.30
CA GLU A 130 -12.18 31.45 5.75
C GLU A 130 -13.28 31.63 4.70
N SER A 131 -14.56 31.63 5.10
CA SER A 131 -15.65 31.77 4.14
C SER A 131 -16.88 32.37 4.79
N GLU A 132 -17.62 33.14 4.00
CA GLU A 132 -18.92 33.66 4.38
C GLU A 132 -19.92 33.34 3.26
N LEU A 133 -21.07 32.78 3.64
CA LEU A 133 -22.12 32.39 2.70
C LEU A 133 -22.56 33.60 1.85
N GLY A 134 -22.48 33.47 0.53
CA GLY A 134 -22.82 34.50 -0.45
C GLY A 134 -21.71 35.52 -0.74
N LYS A 135 -20.56 35.47 -0.04
CA LYS A 135 -19.40 36.35 -0.32
C LYS A 135 -18.19 35.63 -0.91
N GLY A 136 -18.18 34.30 -0.84
CA GLY A 136 -17.11 33.45 -1.37
C GLY A 136 -16.26 32.80 -0.28
N SER A 137 -15.16 32.19 -0.68
CA SER A 137 -14.28 31.44 0.21
C SER A 137 -12.81 31.76 -0.06
N ILE A 138 -11.99 31.63 0.97
CA ILE A 138 -10.54 31.69 0.86
C ILE A 138 -9.96 30.46 1.51
N PHE A 139 -9.27 29.65 0.72
CA PHE A 139 -8.51 28.50 1.20
C PHE A 139 -7.05 28.87 1.30
N TYR A 140 -6.46 28.56 2.44
CA TYR A 140 -5.07 28.86 2.74
C TYR A 140 -4.31 27.58 3.02
N PHE A 141 -3.05 27.53 2.59
CA PHE A 141 -2.07 26.65 3.22
C PHE A 141 -0.76 27.39 3.47
N ALA A 142 -0.06 26.97 4.50
CA ALA A 142 1.25 27.48 4.88
C ALA A 142 2.26 26.33 4.95
N LEU A 143 3.46 26.56 4.43
CA LEU A 143 4.58 25.63 4.46
C LEU A 143 5.77 26.26 5.19
N PRO A 144 6.41 25.57 6.14
CA PRO A 144 7.52 26.15 6.88
C PRO A 144 8.74 26.38 5.98
N ILE A 145 9.39 27.54 6.13
CA ILE A 145 10.66 27.83 5.47
C ILE A 145 11.76 27.17 6.31
N THR A 146 12.17 25.97 5.93
CA THR A 146 13.35 25.34 6.53
C THR A 146 14.59 26.12 6.10
N LYS A 147 15.03 27.09 6.90
CA LYS A 147 16.35 27.70 6.70
C LYS A 147 17.38 26.57 6.71
N THR A 148 18.19 26.50 5.67
CA THR A 148 19.41 25.68 5.66
C THR A 148 20.30 26.15 6.81
N ILE A 149 20.09 25.59 8.00
CA ILE A 149 20.99 25.76 9.12
C ILE A 149 22.08 24.72 8.91
N SER A 150 23.23 25.23 8.50
CA SER A 150 24.52 24.58 8.67
C SER A 150 24.60 23.96 10.07
N THR A 151 24.86 22.66 10.13
CA THR A 151 25.40 21.95 11.31
C THR A 151 24.73 22.25 12.65
N SER A 152 23.58 21.63 12.91
CA SER A 152 23.26 21.16 14.26
C SER A 152 22.34 19.96 14.17
N SER A 153 22.87 18.81 14.57
CA SER A 153 22.15 17.55 14.78
C SER A 153 20.90 17.77 15.63
N LYS A 154 19.73 17.82 15.00
CA LYS A 154 18.48 17.48 15.67
C LYS A 154 18.42 15.95 15.76
N PRO A 155 18.02 15.40 16.91
CA PRO A 155 17.95 13.96 17.07
C PRO A 155 16.99 13.43 16.01
N ILE A 156 17.50 12.54 15.17
CA ILE A 156 16.64 11.82 14.26
C ILE A 156 15.68 11.06 15.17
N HIS A 157 14.37 11.29 15.05
CA HIS A 157 13.40 10.43 15.72
C HIS A 157 13.78 9.02 15.30
N LEU A 158 14.16 8.18 16.27
CA LEU A 158 14.67 6.83 16.00
C LEU A 158 13.66 6.07 15.11
N GLU A 159 12.38 6.38 15.25
CA GLU A 159 11.28 5.87 14.43
C GLU A 159 11.34 6.31 12.96
N ASP A 160 11.60 7.59 12.66
CA ASP A 160 11.71 8.09 11.28
C ASP A 160 13.02 7.65 10.62
N LEU A 161 14.13 7.60 11.38
CA LEU A 161 15.38 7.00 10.89
C LEU A 161 15.20 5.54 10.60
N VAL A 162 14.55 4.79 11.50
CA VAL A 162 14.29 3.37 11.34
C VAL A 162 13.29 3.14 10.21
N LYS A 163 12.31 4.02 9.99
CA LYS A 163 11.36 3.94 8.87
C LYS A 163 12.06 4.20 7.54
N GLN A 164 12.82 5.29 7.40
CA GLN A 164 13.58 5.61 6.19
C GLN A 164 14.69 4.60 5.94
N LEU A 165 15.38 4.13 6.99
CA LEU A 165 16.34 3.02 6.86
C LEU A 165 15.63 1.73 6.52
N LYS A 166 14.45 1.39 7.06
CA LYS A 166 13.68 0.20 6.63
C LYS A 166 13.22 0.30 5.19
N GLU A 167 12.79 1.47 4.72
CA GLU A 167 12.37 1.70 3.33
C GLU A 167 13.56 1.63 2.36
N GLN A 168 14.70 2.22 2.72
CA GLN A 168 15.94 2.14 1.94
C GLN A 168 16.63 0.78 2.05
N VAL A 169 16.55 0.09 3.19
CA VAL A 169 17.06 -1.27 3.39
C VAL A 169 16.15 -2.27 2.68
N ALA A 170 14.82 -2.10 2.68
CA ALA A 170 13.91 -2.89 1.87
C ALA A 170 14.21 -2.68 0.37
N HIS A 171 14.33 -1.44 -0.10
CA HIS A 171 14.70 -1.17 -1.50
C HIS A 171 16.09 -1.70 -1.89
N SER A 172 17.09 -1.61 -1.01
CA SER A 172 18.46 -2.06 -1.29
C SER A 172 18.68 -3.56 -1.09
N GLN A 173 17.96 -4.23 -0.19
CA GLN A 173 17.94 -5.68 -0.04
C GLN A 173 17.19 -6.36 -1.18
N LEU A 174 16.08 -5.77 -1.65
CA LEU A 174 15.35 -6.21 -2.83
C LEU A 174 16.22 -6.17 -4.09
N LYS A 175 17.00 -5.08 -4.26
CA LYS A 175 17.94 -4.92 -5.38
C LYS A 175 19.10 -5.93 -5.36
N ALA A 176 19.42 -6.50 -4.19
CA ALA A 176 20.57 -7.38 -4.02
C ALA A 176 20.24 -8.88 -4.06
N GLN A 177 18.96 -9.29 -4.02
CA GLN A 177 18.63 -10.72 -3.82
C GLN A 177 17.71 -11.40 -4.83
N LYS A 178 17.03 -10.70 -5.76
CA LYS A 178 16.29 -11.35 -6.86
C LYS A 178 15.89 -10.36 -7.96
N GLU A 179 16.85 -9.94 -8.79
CA GLU A 179 16.54 -9.44 -10.13
C GLU A 179 15.75 -10.55 -10.85
N ASN A 180 14.56 -10.22 -11.39
CA ASN A 180 13.68 -11.09 -12.22
C ASN A 180 12.54 -11.89 -11.57
N ALA A 181 12.13 -11.66 -10.32
CA ALA A 181 10.89 -12.30 -9.83
C ALA A 181 9.67 -11.79 -10.62
N ARG A 182 8.78 -12.71 -11.03
CA ARG A 182 7.60 -12.41 -11.86
C ARG A 182 6.39 -12.10 -11.00
N ILE A 183 5.82 -10.91 -11.17
CA ILE A 183 4.61 -10.48 -10.46
C ILE A 183 3.49 -10.33 -11.47
N LEU A 184 2.35 -10.99 -11.22
CA LEU A 184 1.13 -10.80 -11.98
C LEU A 184 0.22 -9.80 -11.27
N ILE A 185 -0.08 -8.68 -11.92
CA ILE A 185 -1.02 -7.66 -11.44
C ILE A 185 -2.37 -7.91 -12.10
N VAL A 186 -3.43 -8.02 -11.29
CA VAL A 186 -4.79 -8.29 -11.76
C VAL A 186 -5.72 -7.23 -11.21
N ASP A 187 -6.17 -6.32 -12.08
CA ASP A 187 -7.08 -5.22 -11.75
C ASP A 187 -7.82 -4.84 -13.03
N ASP A 188 -9.09 -4.43 -12.98
CA ASP A 188 -9.83 -3.97 -14.16
C ASP A 188 -9.49 -2.51 -14.53
N ASP A 189 -8.96 -1.72 -13.58
CA ASP A 189 -8.51 -0.34 -13.79
C ASP A 189 -7.10 -0.28 -14.40
N ASP A 190 -7.02 0.24 -15.63
CA ASP A 190 -5.76 0.42 -16.38
C ASP A 190 -4.77 1.38 -15.71
N SER A 191 -5.29 2.40 -14.99
CA SER A 191 -4.45 3.38 -14.29
C SER A 191 -3.74 2.73 -13.11
N ILE A 192 -4.43 1.83 -12.39
CA ILE A 192 -3.85 1.10 -11.27
C ILE A 192 -2.79 0.10 -11.75
N ARG A 193 -3.09 -0.65 -12.83
CA ARG A 193 -2.09 -1.55 -13.43
C ARG A 193 -0.85 -0.79 -13.89
N SER A 194 -1.03 0.33 -14.60
CA SER A 194 0.08 1.16 -15.09
C SER A 194 0.94 1.71 -13.95
N LEU A 195 0.31 2.22 -12.89
CA LEU A 195 1.03 2.70 -11.69
C LEU A 195 1.86 1.58 -11.06
N LEU A 196 1.24 0.44 -10.77
CA LEU A 196 1.91 -0.69 -10.14
C LEU A 196 3.03 -1.26 -11.02
N ASN A 197 2.82 -1.30 -12.33
CA ASN A 197 3.84 -1.73 -13.28
C ASN A 197 5.06 -0.80 -13.25
N GLN A 198 4.85 0.51 -13.32
CA GLN A 198 5.95 1.47 -13.25
C GLN A 198 6.75 1.31 -11.95
N GLU A 199 6.08 1.36 -10.81
CA GLU A 199 6.73 1.29 -9.50
C GLU A 199 7.50 -0.03 -9.33
N LEU A 200 6.85 -1.17 -9.59
CA LEU A 200 7.45 -2.49 -9.37
C LEU A 200 8.55 -2.81 -10.39
N SER A 201 8.43 -2.32 -11.63
CA SER A 201 9.49 -2.47 -12.64
C SER A 201 10.73 -1.67 -12.26
N GLU A 202 10.59 -0.46 -11.70
CA GLU A 202 11.71 0.31 -11.13
C GLU A 202 12.38 -0.43 -9.96
N GLY A 203 11.60 -1.24 -9.23
CA GLY A 203 12.09 -2.18 -8.21
C GLY A 203 12.81 -3.43 -8.74
N GLY A 204 12.86 -3.65 -10.06
CA GLY A 204 13.58 -4.77 -10.70
C GLY A 204 12.75 -6.06 -10.89
N TYR A 205 11.43 -5.98 -10.72
CA TYR A 205 10.52 -7.11 -10.94
C TYR A 205 10.10 -7.24 -12.40
N LEU A 206 9.77 -8.47 -12.83
CA LEU A 206 9.16 -8.72 -14.14
C LEU A 206 7.64 -8.68 -14.00
N ILE A 207 7.00 -7.73 -14.66
CA ILE A 207 5.56 -7.50 -14.50
C ILE A 207 4.77 -8.13 -15.64
N GLU A 208 3.76 -8.92 -15.29
CA GLU A 208 2.66 -9.29 -16.18
C GLU A 208 1.37 -8.68 -15.65
N GLU A 209 0.44 -8.34 -16.54
CA GLU A 209 -0.82 -7.67 -16.19
C GLU A 209 -2.02 -8.47 -16.68
N ALA A 210 -3.12 -8.50 -15.94
CA ALA A 210 -4.39 -9.03 -16.41
C ALA A 210 -5.53 -8.07 -16.08
N SER A 211 -6.43 -7.87 -17.02
CA SER A 211 -7.55 -6.93 -16.90
C SER A 211 -8.79 -7.54 -16.24
N ASN A 212 -8.81 -8.86 -16.02
CA ASN A 212 -9.94 -9.58 -15.44
C ASN A 212 -9.51 -10.98 -14.94
N GLY A 213 -10.38 -11.63 -14.17
CA GLY A 213 -10.11 -12.94 -13.59
C GLY A 213 -9.86 -14.08 -14.60
N LYS A 214 -10.52 -14.07 -15.76
CA LYS A 214 -10.30 -15.11 -16.80
C LYS A 214 -8.91 -14.97 -17.42
N GLU A 215 -8.51 -13.75 -17.73
CA GLU A 215 -7.17 -13.45 -18.22
C GLU A 215 -6.11 -13.82 -17.19
N ALA A 216 -6.33 -13.49 -15.91
CA ALA A 216 -5.42 -13.85 -14.83
C ALA A 216 -5.20 -15.36 -14.74
N LEU A 217 -6.28 -16.16 -14.70
CA LEU A 217 -6.17 -17.62 -14.65
C LEU A 217 -5.47 -18.21 -15.89
N LYS A 218 -5.68 -17.61 -17.07
CA LYS A 218 -4.96 -18.01 -18.28
C LYS A 218 -3.47 -17.73 -18.15
N ARG A 219 -3.09 -16.50 -17.73
CA ARG A 219 -1.68 -16.10 -17.58
C ARG A 219 -0.95 -16.96 -16.57
N VAL A 220 -1.55 -17.24 -15.40
CA VAL A 220 -0.95 -18.12 -14.38
C VAL A 220 -0.67 -19.52 -14.93
N ARG A 221 -1.51 -20.05 -15.83
CA ARG A 221 -1.30 -21.35 -16.48
C ARG A 221 -0.20 -21.31 -17.52
N ASP A 222 -0.15 -20.25 -18.33
CA ASP A 222 0.82 -20.10 -19.40
C ASP A 222 2.23 -19.84 -18.82
N ASN A 223 2.32 -18.96 -17.83
CA ASN A 223 3.53 -18.60 -17.10
C ASN A 223 3.22 -18.49 -15.61
N LYS A 224 3.81 -19.37 -14.78
CA LYS A 224 3.60 -19.33 -13.34
C LYS A 224 4.30 -18.11 -12.73
N PRO A 225 3.58 -17.13 -12.13
CA PRO A 225 4.20 -16.00 -11.45
C PRO A 225 4.72 -16.42 -10.07
N ASP A 226 5.66 -15.64 -9.54
CA ASP A 226 6.19 -15.77 -8.18
C ASP A 226 5.28 -15.10 -7.13
N LEU A 227 4.45 -14.14 -7.55
CA LEU A 227 3.47 -13.45 -6.70
C LEU A 227 2.31 -12.89 -7.54
N ILE A 228 1.11 -12.84 -6.96
CA ILE A 228 -0.07 -12.23 -7.59
C ILE A 228 -0.55 -11.06 -6.73
N ILE A 229 -0.75 -9.91 -7.36
CA ILE A 229 -1.46 -8.76 -6.80
C ILE A 229 -2.85 -8.75 -7.42
N LEU A 230 -3.90 -8.81 -6.61
CA LEU A 230 -5.26 -9.10 -7.07
C LEU A 230 -6.28 -8.12 -6.51
N ASP A 231 -6.99 -7.42 -7.39
CA ASP A 231 -8.18 -6.66 -7.02
C ASP A 231 -9.38 -7.60 -6.79
N ILE A 232 -10.22 -7.28 -5.80
CA ILE A 232 -11.45 -8.05 -5.54
C ILE A 232 -12.59 -7.62 -6.45
N MET A 233 -12.71 -6.34 -6.74
CA MET A 233 -13.91 -5.71 -7.31
C MET A 233 -13.83 -5.65 -8.84
N MET A 234 -13.69 -6.82 -9.48
CA MET A 234 -13.65 -6.94 -10.94
C MET A 234 -14.98 -7.42 -11.54
N PRO A 235 -15.31 -7.02 -12.79
CA PRO A 235 -16.47 -7.50 -13.52
C PRO A 235 -16.39 -9.00 -13.85
N GLU A 236 -17.56 -9.64 -14.01
CA GLU A 236 -17.77 -11.06 -14.36
C GLU A 236 -17.27 -12.08 -13.31
N MET A 237 -16.00 -12.00 -12.93
CA MET A 237 -15.33 -12.87 -11.98
C MET A 237 -14.58 -12.02 -10.96
N ASN A 238 -15.05 -12.03 -9.71
CA ASN A 238 -14.43 -11.24 -8.65
C ASN A 238 -13.09 -11.87 -8.21
N GLY A 239 -12.23 -11.09 -7.55
CA GLY A 239 -10.92 -11.56 -7.12
C GLY A 239 -10.96 -12.69 -6.08
N PHE A 240 -12.03 -12.82 -5.30
CA PHE A 240 -12.16 -13.95 -4.38
C PHE A 240 -12.34 -15.28 -5.13
N ASP A 241 -13.09 -15.28 -6.22
CA ASP A 241 -13.28 -16.47 -7.05
C ASP A 241 -11.96 -16.88 -7.73
N VAL A 242 -11.17 -15.89 -8.19
CA VAL A 242 -9.83 -16.13 -8.75
C VAL A 242 -8.90 -16.73 -7.69
N ALA A 243 -8.82 -16.12 -6.51
CA ALA A 243 -8.00 -16.60 -5.42
C ALA A 243 -8.40 -18.02 -4.98
N ALA A 244 -9.71 -18.32 -4.91
CA ALA A 244 -10.20 -19.64 -4.55
C ALA A 244 -9.81 -20.69 -5.60
N VAL A 245 -9.92 -20.39 -6.90
CA VAL A 245 -9.49 -21.31 -7.96
C VAL A 245 -8.00 -21.62 -7.84
N LEU A 246 -7.16 -20.60 -7.64
CA LEU A 246 -5.71 -20.77 -7.54
C LEU A 246 -5.31 -21.53 -6.27
N LYS A 247 -5.91 -21.20 -5.11
CA LYS A 247 -5.59 -21.84 -3.83
C LYS A 247 -6.08 -23.29 -3.71
N ASN A 248 -7.02 -23.72 -4.57
CA ASN A 248 -7.49 -25.11 -4.63
C ASN A 248 -6.77 -25.97 -5.69
N ASP A 249 -5.86 -25.40 -6.50
CA ASP A 249 -5.09 -26.14 -7.49
C ASP A 249 -3.67 -26.43 -6.95
N PRO A 250 -3.27 -27.72 -6.80
CA PRO A 250 -1.93 -28.10 -6.31
C PRO A 250 -0.76 -27.46 -7.08
N LEU A 251 -0.94 -27.11 -8.34
CA LEU A 251 0.09 -26.47 -9.15
C LEU A 251 0.24 -24.97 -8.87
N THR A 252 -0.77 -24.32 -8.28
CA THR A 252 -0.81 -22.86 -8.09
C THR A 252 -1.07 -22.42 -6.65
N MET A 253 -1.43 -23.33 -5.75
CA MET A 253 -1.80 -23.02 -4.35
C MET A 253 -0.68 -22.36 -3.54
N ASP A 254 0.58 -22.65 -3.88
CA ASP A 254 1.75 -22.08 -3.23
C ASP A 254 2.09 -20.66 -3.70
N ILE A 255 1.42 -20.15 -4.75
CA ILE A 255 1.68 -18.79 -5.24
C ILE A 255 1.12 -17.79 -4.21
N PRO A 256 1.95 -16.88 -3.67
CA PRO A 256 1.48 -15.87 -2.73
C PRO A 256 0.54 -14.88 -3.42
N ILE A 257 -0.57 -14.55 -2.76
CA ILE A 257 -1.58 -13.60 -3.25
C ILE A 257 -1.68 -12.43 -2.28
N ILE A 258 -1.41 -11.22 -2.78
CA ILE A 258 -1.73 -9.96 -2.12
C ILE A 258 -3.03 -9.43 -2.70
N VAL A 259 -4.03 -9.25 -1.84
CA VAL A 259 -5.29 -8.62 -2.24
C VAL A 259 -5.19 -7.11 -2.07
N LEU A 260 -5.64 -6.36 -3.09
CA LEU A 260 -5.91 -4.92 -3.02
C LEU A 260 -7.43 -4.71 -3.05
N SER A 261 -7.98 -3.92 -2.12
CA SER A 261 -9.42 -3.65 -2.13
C SER A 261 -9.80 -2.34 -1.46
N ILE A 262 -10.92 -1.77 -1.90
CA ILE A 262 -11.60 -0.65 -1.21
C ILE A 262 -12.40 -1.19 0.00
N VAL A 263 -12.79 -2.46 -0.02
CA VAL A 263 -13.64 -3.10 1.01
C VAL A 263 -12.77 -3.72 2.10
N GLN A 264 -13.17 -3.60 3.37
CA GLN A 264 -12.42 -4.12 4.53
C GLN A 264 -12.80 -5.56 4.93
N ASP A 265 -13.23 -6.44 4.01
CA ASP A 265 -13.56 -7.84 4.34
C ASP A 265 -12.30 -8.73 4.34
N LYS A 266 -11.36 -8.39 5.22
CA LYS A 266 -10.11 -9.13 5.44
C LYS A 266 -10.38 -10.58 5.87
N THR A 267 -11.43 -10.77 6.68
CA THR A 267 -11.84 -12.08 7.20
C THR A 267 -12.17 -13.07 6.10
N ARG A 268 -12.88 -12.66 5.05
CA ARG A 268 -13.19 -13.51 3.92
C ARG A 268 -11.95 -13.85 3.11
N GLY A 269 -11.04 -12.89 2.88
CA GLY A 269 -9.79 -13.11 2.18
C GLY A 269 -8.91 -14.18 2.84
N PHE A 270 -8.64 -14.04 4.14
CA PHE A 270 -7.80 -15.00 4.85
C PHE A 270 -8.40 -16.42 4.89
N ARG A 271 -9.73 -16.55 4.92
CA ARG A 271 -10.41 -17.86 4.85
C ARG A 271 -10.21 -18.57 3.51
N ILE A 272 -9.95 -17.83 2.44
CA ILE A 272 -9.68 -18.37 1.09
C ILE A 272 -8.19 -18.74 0.94
N GLY A 273 -7.34 -18.31 1.87
CA GLY A 273 -5.90 -18.59 1.86
C GLY A 273 -5.07 -17.54 1.12
N VAL A 274 -5.58 -16.30 0.97
CA VAL A 274 -4.76 -15.17 0.51
C VAL A 274 -3.74 -14.82 1.60
N ASP A 275 -2.55 -14.40 1.18
CA ASP A 275 -1.42 -14.25 2.07
C ASP A 275 -1.41 -12.87 2.73
N ARG A 276 -1.81 -11.83 1.99
CA ARG A 276 -1.92 -10.45 2.50
C ARG A 276 -3.14 -9.74 1.95
N TYR A 277 -3.59 -8.73 2.68
CA TYR A 277 -4.73 -7.89 2.32
C TYR A 277 -4.40 -6.43 2.62
N LEU A 278 -4.36 -5.61 1.57
CA LEU A 278 -4.08 -4.19 1.63
C LEU A 278 -5.30 -3.41 1.11
N THR A 279 -5.46 -2.18 1.63
CA THR A 279 -6.56 -1.30 1.24
C THR A 279 -6.09 -0.30 0.19
N LYS A 280 -6.98 0.09 -0.73
CA LYS A 280 -6.80 1.27 -1.58
C LYS A 280 -7.17 2.53 -0.76
N PRO A 281 -6.43 3.66 -0.82
CA PRO A 281 -5.30 3.95 -1.71
C PRO A 281 -4.04 3.15 -1.37
N ILE A 282 -3.26 2.81 -2.40
CA ILE A 282 -2.11 1.91 -2.29
C ILE A 282 -0.95 2.66 -1.60
N ASP A 283 -0.59 2.23 -0.40
CA ASP A 283 0.68 2.59 0.23
C ASP A 283 1.79 1.74 -0.42
N THR A 284 2.58 2.38 -1.30
CA THR A 284 3.64 1.69 -2.04
C THR A 284 4.71 1.15 -1.09
N GLY A 285 5.13 1.89 -0.07
CA GLY A 285 6.12 1.43 0.90
C GLY A 285 5.69 0.15 1.62
N LEU A 286 4.43 0.11 2.09
CA LEU A 286 3.84 -1.09 2.68
C LEU A 286 3.74 -2.24 1.67
N LEU A 287 3.27 -1.96 0.45
CA LEU A 287 3.16 -2.97 -0.61
C LEU A 287 4.51 -3.60 -0.94
N PHE A 288 5.56 -2.80 -1.15
CA PHE A 288 6.92 -3.26 -1.42
C PHE A 288 7.47 -4.13 -0.28
N ASN A 289 7.23 -3.71 0.97
CA ASN A 289 7.62 -4.51 2.13
C ASN A 289 6.88 -5.86 2.16
N GLU A 290 5.58 -5.89 1.88
CA GLU A 290 4.83 -7.16 1.84
C GLU A 290 5.24 -8.05 0.66
N ILE A 291 5.51 -7.48 -0.52
CA ILE A 291 6.05 -8.21 -1.67
C ILE A 291 7.40 -8.83 -1.30
N GLY A 292 8.32 -8.05 -0.74
CA GLY A 292 9.63 -8.55 -0.29
C GLY A 292 9.48 -9.68 0.72
N ASN A 293 8.65 -9.48 1.75
CA ASN A 293 8.36 -10.51 2.75
C ASN A 293 7.79 -11.79 2.13
N LEU A 294 6.88 -11.70 1.17
CA LEU A 294 6.25 -12.86 0.54
C LEU A 294 7.18 -13.59 -0.44
N LEU A 295 7.95 -12.84 -1.23
CA LEU A 295 8.94 -13.40 -2.15
C LEU A 295 10.13 -14.03 -1.41
N GLU A 296 10.44 -13.55 -0.21
CA GLU A 296 11.33 -14.21 0.74
C GLU A 296 10.67 -15.43 1.42
N GLN A 297 9.38 -15.33 1.76
CA GLN A 297 8.56 -16.40 2.36
C GLN A 297 8.19 -17.53 1.39
N GLY A 298 8.43 -17.37 0.08
CA GLY A 298 8.47 -18.47 -0.89
C GLY A 298 9.52 -19.55 -0.55
N LYS A 299 10.34 -19.31 0.49
CA LYS A 299 10.98 -20.34 1.30
C LYS A 299 10.22 -20.50 2.62
N SER A 300 9.50 -21.61 2.80
CA SER A 300 8.69 -21.86 4.00
C SER A 300 9.51 -21.72 5.31
N LYS A 301 9.27 -20.69 6.13
CA LYS A 301 9.94 -20.58 7.46
C LYS A 301 9.49 -21.64 8.47
N ARG A 302 8.57 -22.54 8.08
CA ARG A 302 8.13 -23.63 8.95
C ARG A 302 9.28 -24.58 9.22
N LYS A 303 9.43 -24.91 10.49
CA LYS A 303 10.39 -25.86 10.99
C LYS A 303 9.81 -27.25 10.85
N VAL A 304 10.42 -28.08 10.01
CA VAL A 304 10.01 -29.47 9.81
C VAL A 304 11.04 -30.35 10.52
N MET A 305 10.58 -31.29 11.33
CA MET A 305 11.44 -32.33 11.87
C MET A 305 11.11 -33.66 11.20
N ILE A 306 12.12 -34.29 10.60
CA ILE A 306 12.03 -35.63 10.00
C ILE A 306 12.57 -36.62 11.01
N VAL A 307 11.78 -37.67 11.26
CA VAL A 307 12.11 -38.74 12.20
C VAL A 307 12.16 -40.07 11.43
N ASP A 308 13.36 -40.46 11.02
CA ASP A 308 13.64 -41.72 10.35
C ASP A 308 15.08 -42.21 10.64
N GLU A 309 15.26 -43.52 10.73
CA GLU A 309 16.57 -44.19 10.87
C GLU A 309 17.23 -44.37 9.50
N ASP A 310 16.45 -44.43 8.41
CA ASP A 310 16.99 -44.51 7.07
C ASP A 310 17.53 -43.17 6.59
N THR A 311 18.85 -43.04 6.64
CA THR A 311 19.59 -41.85 6.19
C THR A 311 19.35 -41.52 4.71
N GLY A 312 19.05 -42.51 3.85
CA GLY A 312 18.74 -42.26 2.44
C GLY A 312 17.42 -41.51 2.26
N THR A 313 16.38 -41.96 2.96
CA THR A 313 15.06 -41.33 2.96
C THR A 313 15.12 -39.95 3.62
N VAL A 314 15.83 -39.79 4.75
CA VAL A 314 16.04 -38.48 5.41
C VAL A 314 16.71 -37.50 4.47
N ASN A 315 17.82 -37.87 3.82
CA ASN A 315 18.53 -36.97 2.90
C ASN A 315 17.65 -36.50 1.75
N THR A 316 16.88 -37.41 1.16
CA THR A 316 15.96 -37.11 0.05
C THR A 316 14.87 -36.12 0.50
N LEU A 317 14.22 -36.39 1.64
CA LEU A 317 13.19 -35.51 2.20
C LEU A 317 13.77 -34.15 2.61
N THR A 318 14.95 -34.14 3.24
CA THR A 318 15.67 -32.93 3.63
C THR A 318 15.98 -32.06 2.40
N GLU A 319 16.48 -32.64 1.32
CA GLU A 319 16.79 -31.90 0.09
C GLU A 319 15.54 -31.29 -0.54
N VAL A 320 14.46 -32.08 -0.66
CA VAL A 320 13.18 -31.60 -1.20
C VAL A 320 12.60 -30.47 -0.34
N LEU A 321 12.57 -30.66 0.98
CA LEU A 321 12.00 -29.69 1.92
C LEU A 321 12.86 -28.42 2.03
N LYS A 322 14.19 -28.52 2.06
CA LYS A 322 15.09 -27.36 2.02
C LYS A 322 14.99 -26.61 0.69
N THR A 323 14.79 -27.31 -0.44
CA THR A 323 14.56 -26.68 -1.75
C THR A 323 13.22 -25.94 -1.79
N LYS A 324 12.20 -26.45 -1.10
CA LYS A 324 10.93 -25.76 -0.82
C LYS A 324 11.03 -24.72 0.31
N GLY A 325 12.23 -24.54 0.86
CA GLY A 325 12.61 -23.51 1.80
C GLY A 325 12.26 -23.74 3.25
N TYR A 326 11.83 -24.96 3.62
CA TYR A 326 11.62 -25.38 5.00
C TYR A 326 12.93 -25.39 5.79
N THR A 327 12.86 -25.05 7.09
CA THR A 327 13.96 -25.31 8.02
C THR A 327 13.85 -26.74 8.51
N VAL A 328 14.73 -27.62 8.07
CA VAL A 328 14.64 -29.06 8.34
C VAL A 328 15.58 -29.46 9.48
N PHE A 329 15.03 -30.18 10.46
CA PHE A 329 15.75 -30.84 11.55
C PHE A 329 15.61 -32.35 11.43
N GLU A 330 16.65 -33.09 11.81
CA GLU A 330 16.71 -34.53 11.64
C GLU A 330 16.83 -35.23 13.00
N SER A 331 16.12 -36.35 13.15
CA SER A 331 16.16 -37.21 14.33
C SER A 331 16.04 -38.67 13.90
N ASP A 332 16.80 -39.55 14.55
CA ASP A 332 16.71 -41.00 14.43
C ASP A 332 15.68 -41.59 15.41
N GLY A 333 14.83 -40.76 16.01
CA GLY A 333 13.88 -41.13 17.05
C GLY A 333 14.46 -41.11 18.48
N LYS A 334 15.78 -41.15 18.64
CA LYS A 334 16.41 -40.97 19.96
C LYS A 334 16.36 -39.50 20.36
N GLU A 335 16.02 -39.25 21.63
CA GLU A 335 15.91 -37.90 22.20
C GLU A 335 14.91 -37.00 21.44
N LEU A 336 13.95 -37.58 20.72
CA LEU A 336 12.98 -36.86 19.89
C LEU A 336 12.25 -35.76 20.67
N ILE A 337 11.86 -36.04 21.91
CA ILE A 337 11.14 -35.07 22.75
C ILE A 337 12.03 -33.87 23.09
N GLU A 338 13.30 -34.07 23.44
CA GLU A 338 14.21 -32.96 23.76
C GLU A 338 14.54 -32.12 22.54
N LYS A 339 14.79 -32.78 21.40
CA LYS A 339 14.99 -32.09 20.11
C LYS A 339 13.74 -31.32 19.68
N ALA A 340 12.54 -31.88 19.88
CA ALA A 340 11.29 -31.20 19.58
C ALA A 340 11.08 -29.97 20.46
N LYS A 341 11.33 -30.09 21.77
CA LYS A 341 11.23 -28.95 22.71
C LYS A 341 12.21 -27.84 22.39
N THR A 342 13.45 -28.20 22.02
CA THR A 342 14.51 -27.23 21.72
C THR A 342 14.24 -26.50 20.41
N ASN A 343 13.85 -27.23 19.36
CA ASN A 343 13.72 -26.64 18.02
C ASN A 343 12.33 -26.06 17.77
N GLN A 344 11.31 -26.50 18.51
CA GLN A 344 9.89 -26.13 18.35
C GLN A 344 9.44 -26.21 16.89
N PRO A 345 9.37 -27.43 16.31
CA PRO A 345 8.95 -27.61 14.92
C PRO A 345 7.46 -27.31 14.74
N ASP A 346 7.08 -26.82 13.57
CA ASP A 346 5.67 -26.65 13.18
C ASP A 346 5.08 -27.97 12.62
N ILE A 347 5.94 -28.81 12.05
CA ILE A 347 5.57 -30.08 11.42
C ILE A 347 6.56 -31.17 11.86
N ILE A 348 6.07 -32.35 12.24
CA ILE A 348 6.89 -33.53 12.47
C ILE A 348 6.45 -34.64 11.51
N ILE A 349 7.38 -35.12 10.69
CA ILE A 349 7.20 -36.24 9.76
C ILE A 349 7.88 -37.45 10.37
N ILE A 350 7.13 -38.53 10.64
CA ILE A 350 7.60 -39.71 11.38
C ILE A 350 7.37 -40.96 10.54
N ASN A 351 8.40 -41.79 10.40
CA ASN A 351 8.24 -43.13 9.86
C ASN A 351 7.46 -44.02 10.86
N SER A 352 6.39 -44.65 10.37
CA SER A 352 5.51 -45.49 11.19
C SER A 352 6.22 -46.68 11.83
N VAL A 353 7.31 -47.19 11.23
CA VAL A 353 8.11 -48.31 11.76
C VAL A 353 8.84 -47.91 13.05
N LEU A 354 9.27 -46.65 13.16
CA LEU A 354 9.86 -46.08 14.37
C LEU A 354 8.83 -45.70 15.43
N SER A 355 7.60 -45.46 15.01
CA SER A 355 6.55 -45.03 15.92
C SER A 355 6.13 -46.11 16.92
N GLY A 356 6.52 -47.38 16.75
CA GLY A 356 6.40 -48.42 17.79
C GLY A 356 4.99 -48.64 18.36
N ASN A 357 3.94 -48.25 17.62
CA ASN A 357 2.56 -47.94 18.06
C ASN A 357 2.39 -46.47 18.46
N GLN A 358 1.34 -45.84 17.92
CA GLN A 358 0.69 -44.52 18.14
C GLN A 358 0.98 -43.68 19.42
N ASP A 359 1.67 -44.20 20.43
CA ASP A 359 2.04 -43.60 21.69
C ASP A 359 3.07 -42.47 21.57
N ILE A 360 4.01 -42.49 20.61
CA ILE A 360 4.96 -41.38 20.43
C ILE A 360 4.26 -40.09 20.00
N VAL A 361 3.31 -40.18 19.06
CA VAL A 361 2.54 -39.03 18.57
C VAL A 361 1.63 -38.51 19.68
N LYS A 362 1.00 -39.40 20.46
CA LYS A 362 0.20 -38.99 21.63
C LYS A 362 1.07 -38.29 22.66
N THR A 363 2.23 -38.85 23.01
CA THR A 363 3.16 -38.28 23.99
C THR A 363 3.60 -36.88 23.57
N LEU A 364 4.00 -36.69 22.31
CA LEU A 364 4.40 -35.38 21.79
C LEU A 364 3.27 -34.35 21.77
N ARG A 365 2.02 -34.76 21.51
CA ARG A 365 0.86 -33.86 21.54
C ARG A 365 0.50 -33.35 22.94
N PHE A 366 0.84 -34.11 23.98
CA PHE A 366 0.59 -33.72 25.38
C PHE A 366 1.78 -32.97 26.02
N GLU A 367 2.87 -32.78 25.27
CA GLU A 367 4.02 -32.02 25.74
C GLU A 367 3.81 -30.51 25.59
N LYS A 368 4.17 -29.76 26.63
CA LYS A 368 3.97 -28.32 26.71
C LYS A 368 4.79 -27.60 25.64
N GLY A 369 4.14 -26.82 24.79
CA GLY A 369 4.75 -26.12 23.65
C GLY A 369 4.73 -26.89 22.32
N LEU A 370 4.15 -28.10 22.28
CA LEU A 370 3.97 -28.90 21.06
C LEU A 370 2.49 -29.15 20.73
N GLU A 371 1.57 -28.41 21.34
CA GLU A 371 0.12 -28.64 21.26
C GLU A 371 -0.45 -28.44 19.84
N ASN A 372 0.19 -27.57 19.05
CA ASN A 372 -0.26 -27.16 17.72
C ASN A 372 0.57 -27.76 16.58
N VAL A 373 1.46 -28.72 16.88
CA VAL A 373 2.35 -29.33 15.89
C VAL A 373 1.58 -30.27 14.97
N LEU A 374 1.81 -30.16 13.67
CA LEU A 374 1.19 -31.03 12.67
C LEU A 374 2.03 -32.31 12.51
N PHE A 375 1.39 -33.48 12.59
CA PHE A 375 2.06 -34.77 12.49
C PHE A 375 1.71 -35.47 11.17
N PHE A 376 2.73 -35.86 10.41
CA PHE A 376 2.59 -36.76 9.27
C PHE A 376 3.26 -38.08 9.59
N VAL A 377 2.54 -39.18 9.41
CA VAL A 377 3.07 -40.52 9.57
C VAL A 377 3.10 -41.19 8.20
N TYR A 378 4.27 -41.66 7.76
CA TYR A 378 4.43 -42.37 6.49
C TYR A 378 4.98 -43.78 6.71
N GLN A 379 4.83 -44.63 5.70
CA GLN A 379 5.29 -46.02 5.67
C GLN A 379 6.35 -46.21 4.61
#